data_AF-A0A7W0PBM4-F1
#
_entry.id   AF-A0A7W0PBM4-F1
#
_cell.length_a   1.000
_cell.length_b   1.000
_cell.length_c   1.000
_cell.angle_alpha   90.00
_cell.angle_beta   90.00
_cell.angle_gamma   90.00
#
_symmetry.space_group_name_H-M   'P 1'
#
loop_
_entity.id
_entity.type
_entity.pdbx_description
1 polymer ?
#
loop_
_entity_poly.entity_id
_entity_poly.type
_entity_poly.pdbx_seq_one_letter_code
_entity_poly.pdbx_strand_id
1 'polypeptide(L)'
;MTHDERRLQVLRAIVEDFVSTNDPVGSKALVDRHSLGVSAATIRNDMAVLEDEGYITQPHTSAGRVPTDKGYRLFVDRLTQIKPMTGAERKAIQSFLEGAVDLDDVLGRTVRLLAQLTRQVAVVQYPTIARSGIRHVEVFPLSTSRIMLVVITDSGRIEQRVIPLNVEVTEEQVADLRSKLNAAIGGLRLSDASSRVADLARNVPSEIRPLAACVASVLLETLVEQPDGRIMVGGTANLTRDLHDFPMSLRPILEALEEQVVILRLIGEVDPSTVLVRIGEENQHAGLSSAAVVS
;
A
#
# COMPACT_ATOMS: atom_id res chain seq x y z
N MET A 1 -26.53 -30.17 7.91
CA MET A 1 -25.13 -29.71 7.95
C MET A 1 -24.25 -30.91 7.72
N THR A 2 -23.46 -30.92 6.66
CA THR A 2 -22.47 -31.98 6.44
C THR A 2 -21.38 -31.90 7.51
N HIS A 3 -20.60 -32.97 7.70
CA HIS A 3 -19.48 -32.95 8.64
C HIS A 3 -18.48 -31.83 8.30
N ASP A 4 -18.27 -31.55 7.01
CA ASP A 4 -17.32 -30.53 6.54
C ASP A 4 -17.81 -29.12 6.81
N GLU A 5 -19.10 -28.85 6.59
CA GLU A 5 -19.72 -27.56 6.94
C GLU A 5 -19.62 -27.28 8.44
N ARG A 6 -19.83 -28.30 9.27
CA ARG A 6 -19.72 -28.15 10.73
C ARG A 6 -18.29 -27.87 11.16
N ARG A 7 -17.31 -28.61 10.62
CA ARG A 7 -15.89 -28.39 10.90
C ARG A 7 -15.46 -26.97 10.52
N LEU A 8 -15.95 -26.45 9.40
CA LEU A 8 -15.70 -25.06 8.99
C LEU A 8 -16.31 -24.05 9.98
N GLN A 9 -17.52 -24.30 10.48
CA GLN A 9 -18.13 -23.44 11.52
C GLN A 9 -17.36 -23.50 12.84
N VAL A 10 -16.86 -24.67 13.23
CA VAL A 10 -16.00 -24.82 14.42
C VAL A 10 -14.70 -24.03 14.25
N LEU A 11 -14.02 -24.17 13.11
CA LEU A 11 -12.81 -23.39 12.80
C LEU A 11 -13.10 -21.88 12.85
N ARG A 12 -14.21 -21.45 12.24
CA ARG A 12 -14.65 -20.06 12.27
C ARG A 12 -14.81 -19.54 13.70
N ALA A 13 -15.53 -20.29 14.53
CA ALA A 13 -15.76 -19.91 15.91
C ALA A 13 -14.46 -19.85 16.73
N ILE A 14 -13.50 -20.75 16.48
CA ILE A 14 -12.17 -20.72 17.09
C ILE A 14 -11.41 -19.46 16.69
N VAL A 15 -11.40 -19.12 15.39
CA VAL A 15 -10.71 -17.92 14.90
C VAL A 15 -11.34 -16.65 15.45
N GLU A 16 -12.67 -16.53 15.45
CA GLU A 16 -13.40 -15.36 15.98
C GLU A 16 -13.13 -15.17 17.49
N ASP A 17 -13.20 -16.23 18.29
CA ASP A 17 -12.93 -16.17 19.73
C ASP A 17 -11.46 -15.84 20.01
N PHE A 18 -10.53 -16.46 19.28
CA PHE A 18 -9.10 -16.24 19.47
C PHE A 18 -8.71 -14.80 19.10
N VAL A 19 -9.19 -14.27 17.97
CA VAL A 19 -8.93 -12.87 17.57
C VAL A 19 -9.53 -11.87 18.58
N SER A 20 -10.67 -12.20 19.19
CA SER A 20 -11.32 -11.29 20.15
C SER A 20 -10.69 -11.32 21.55
N THR A 21 -10.05 -12.42 21.95
CA THR A 21 -9.62 -12.64 23.35
C THR A 21 -8.13 -12.87 23.50
N ASN A 22 -7.45 -13.27 22.42
CA ASN A 22 -6.07 -13.74 22.40
C ASN A 22 -5.80 -14.93 23.36
N ASP A 23 -6.85 -15.67 23.73
CA ASP A 23 -6.78 -16.83 24.63
C ASP A 23 -7.05 -18.13 23.86
N PRO A 24 -6.31 -19.24 24.12
CA PRO A 24 -6.58 -20.54 23.54
C PRO A 24 -8.04 -21.00 23.77
N VAL A 25 -8.70 -21.42 22.69
CA VAL A 25 -10.14 -21.65 22.68
C VAL A 25 -10.48 -23.09 23.01
N GLY A 26 -11.34 -23.29 24.01
CA GLY A 26 -11.82 -24.60 24.43
C GLY A 26 -13.20 -24.95 23.85
N SER A 27 -13.40 -26.23 23.54
CA SER A 27 -14.69 -26.79 23.08
C SER A 27 -15.93 -26.36 23.89
N LYS A 28 -15.80 -26.21 25.21
CA LYS A 28 -16.92 -25.76 26.07
C LYS A 28 -17.27 -24.28 25.82
N ALA A 29 -16.27 -23.41 25.68
CA ALA A 29 -16.48 -22.00 25.38
C ALA A 29 -17.20 -21.81 24.04
N LEU A 30 -16.88 -22.65 23.05
CA LEU A 30 -17.54 -22.63 21.74
C LEU A 30 -19.04 -22.99 21.81
N VAL A 31 -19.42 -23.98 22.64
CA VAL A 31 -20.83 -24.31 22.86
C VAL A 31 -21.57 -23.12 23.44
N ASP A 32 -20.99 -22.50 24.48
CA ASP A 32 -21.63 -21.44 25.25
C ASP A 32 -21.80 -20.15 24.42
N ARG A 33 -20.88 -19.85 23.49
CA ARG A 33 -20.83 -18.58 22.74
C ARG A 33 -21.41 -18.64 21.33
N HIS A 34 -21.28 -19.77 20.62
CA HIS A 34 -21.54 -19.84 19.17
C HIS A 34 -22.77 -20.65 18.77
N SER A 35 -23.49 -21.26 19.73
CA SER A 35 -24.75 -21.99 19.49
C SER A 35 -24.69 -22.96 18.30
N LEU A 36 -23.59 -23.72 18.17
CA LEU A 36 -23.30 -24.61 17.03
C LEU A 36 -24.24 -25.83 16.91
N GLY A 37 -25.23 -25.97 17.80
CA GLY A 37 -26.23 -27.05 17.76
C GLY A 37 -25.68 -28.45 18.06
N VAL A 38 -24.46 -28.54 18.61
CA VAL A 38 -23.79 -29.81 18.93
C VAL A 38 -23.15 -29.79 20.32
N SER A 39 -22.90 -30.98 20.87
CA SER A 39 -22.29 -31.13 22.20
C SER A 39 -20.81 -30.75 22.21
N ALA A 40 -20.28 -30.42 23.39
CA ALA A 40 -18.84 -30.18 23.57
C ALA A 40 -17.98 -31.39 23.17
N ALA A 41 -18.48 -32.62 23.34
CA ALA A 41 -17.78 -33.83 22.92
C ALA A 41 -17.67 -33.92 21.39
N THR A 42 -18.73 -33.57 20.67
CA THR A 42 -18.73 -33.49 19.19
C THR A 42 -17.74 -32.44 18.70
N ILE A 43 -17.72 -31.27 19.33
CA ILE A 43 -16.77 -30.19 18.99
C ILE A 43 -15.34 -30.62 19.26
N ARG A 44 -15.05 -31.34 20.35
CA ARG A 44 -13.71 -31.89 20.60
C ARG A 44 -13.24 -32.82 19.49
N ASN A 45 -14.13 -33.68 18.99
CA ASN A 45 -13.80 -34.57 17.89
C ASN A 45 -13.53 -33.78 16.60
N ASP A 46 -14.36 -32.79 16.29
CA ASP A 46 -14.16 -31.93 15.12
C ASP A 46 -12.84 -31.12 15.25
N MET A 47 -12.51 -30.63 16.45
CA MET A 47 -11.24 -29.96 16.76
C MET A 47 -10.03 -30.90 16.60
N ALA A 48 -10.15 -32.16 17.02
CA ALA A 48 -9.07 -33.14 16.83
C ALA A 48 -8.76 -33.35 15.34
N VAL A 49 -9.80 -33.43 14.50
CA VAL A 49 -9.60 -33.54 13.05
C VAL A 49 -9.00 -32.26 12.45
N LEU A 50 -9.45 -31.07 12.89
CA LEU A 50 -8.85 -29.80 12.46
C LEU A 50 -7.38 -29.67 12.88
N GLU A 51 -7.02 -30.23 14.03
CA GLU A 51 -5.64 -30.28 14.52
C GLU A 51 -4.79 -31.26 13.72
N ASP A 52 -5.28 -32.48 13.46
CA ASP A 52 -4.62 -33.47 12.61
C ASP A 52 -4.40 -32.94 11.17
N GLU A 53 -5.35 -32.15 10.66
CA GLU A 53 -5.24 -31.46 9.37
C GLU A 53 -4.35 -30.20 9.42
N GLY A 54 -3.89 -29.79 10.61
CA GLY A 54 -2.96 -28.67 10.82
C GLY A 54 -3.58 -27.28 10.77
N TYR A 55 -4.90 -27.14 10.86
CA TYR A 55 -5.59 -25.84 10.88
C TYR A 55 -5.58 -25.16 12.25
N ILE A 56 -5.49 -25.97 13.31
CA ILE A 56 -5.38 -25.48 14.68
C ILE A 56 -4.28 -26.29 15.39
N THR A 57 -3.75 -25.74 16.47
CA THR A 57 -2.73 -26.41 17.28
C THR A 57 -2.94 -26.17 18.77
N GLN A 58 -2.31 -26.99 19.59
CA GLN A 58 -2.31 -26.87 21.04
C GLN A 58 -0.95 -26.31 21.52
N PRO A 59 -0.89 -25.06 22.02
CA PRO A 59 0.38 -24.46 22.44
C PRO A 59 0.99 -25.16 23.67
N HIS A 60 0.14 -25.61 24.61
CA HIS A 60 0.53 -26.37 25.80
C HIS A 60 -0.48 -27.48 26.10
N THR A 61 -0.03 -28.57 26.73
CA THR A 61 -0.82 -29.79 26.98
C THR A 61 -2.16 -29.57 27.70
N SER A 62 -2.32 -28.47 28.44
CA SER A 62 -3.56 -28.08 29.14
C SER A 62 -4.31 -26.90 28.50
N ALA A 63 -3.74 -26.26 27.48
CA ALA A 63 -4.34 -25.12 26.81
C ALA A 63 -5.44 -25.56 25.82
N GLY A 64 -6.33 -24.61 25.48
CA GLY A 64 -7.26 -24.75 24.35
C GLY A 64 -6.52 -24.88 23.00
N ARG A 65 -7.24 -24.63 21.91
CA ARG A 65 -6.64 -24.60 20.56
C ARG A 65 -6.47 -23.17 20.07
N VAL A 66 -5.42 -22.95 19.30
CA VAL A 66 -5.16 -21.69 18.60
C VAL A 66 -5.13 -21.94 17.09
N PRO A 67 -5.60 -21.01 16.25
CA PRO A 67 -5.46 -21.13 14.80
C PRO A 67 -3.99 -21.14 14.37
N THR A 68 -3.66 -21.93 13.35
CA THR A 68 -2.40 -21.80 12.62
C THR A 68 -2.56 -20.84 11.43
N ASP A 69 -1.47 -20.45 10.77
CA ASP A 69 -1.53 -19.69 9.52
C ASP A 69 -2.41 -20.38 8.47
N LYS A 70 -2.34 -21.71 8.39
CA LYS A 70 -3.21 -22.53 7.53
C LYS A 70 -4.68 -22.41 7.94
N GLY A 71 -4.98 -22.37 9.24
CA GLY A 71 -6.32 -22.14 9.78
C GLY A 71 -6.87 -20.77 9.39
N TYR A 72 -6.08 -19.71 9.55
CA TYR A 72 -6.43 -18.36 9.14
C TYR A 72 -6.62 -18.26 7.62
N ARG A 73 -5.77 -18.90 6.82
CA ARG A 73 -5.90 -18.95 5.37
C ARG A 73 -7.24 -19.55 4.95
N LEU A 74 -7.58 -20.74 5.48
CA LEU A 74 -8.87 -21.38 5.17
C LEU A 74 -10.06 -20.51 5.62
N PHE A 75 -9.95 -19.85 6.78
CA PHE A 75 -10.94 -18.91 7.28
C PHE A 75 -11.17 -17.75 6.31
N VAL A 76 -10.11 -17.07 5.86
CA VAL A 76 -10.18 -15.95 4.91
C VAL A 76 -10.74 -16.39 3.56
N ASP A 77 -10.25 -17.51 3.01
CA ASP A 77 -10.66 -18.01 1.69
C ASP A 77 -12.13 -18.43 1.64
N ARG A 78 -12.70 -18.89 2.77
CA ARG A 78 -14.09 -19.37 2.85
C ARG A 78 -15.09 -18.33 3.33
N LEU A 79 -14.63 -17.20 3.88
CA LEU A 79 -15.48 -16.14 4.43
C LEU A 79 -15.50 -14.87 3.58
N THR A 80 -14.93 -14.91 2.37
CA THR A 80 -14.87 -13.80 1.40
C THR A 80 -16.22 -13.51 0.73
N GLN A 81 -17.23 -13.20 1.53
CA GLN A 81 -18.23 -12.22 1.09
C GLN A 81 -17.86 -10.89 1.72
N ILE A 82 -17.12 -10.08 0.96
CA ILE A 82 -16.82 -8.70 1.35
C ILE A 82 -18.16 -8.00 1.56
N LYS A 83 -18.48 -7.66 2.81
CA LYS A 83 -19.68 -6.90 3.13
C LYS A 83 -19.54 -5.54 2.44
N PRO A 84 -20.49 -5.15 1.56
CA PRO A 84 -20.44 -3.83 0.96
C PRO A 84 -20.58 -2.77 2.05
N MET A 85 -19.84 -1.69 1.90
CA MET A 85 -20.00 -0.52 2.75
C MET A 85 -21.42 0.01 2.66
N THR A 86 -21.99 0.38 3.80
CA THR A 86 -23.26 1.10 3.87
C THR A 86 -23.09 2.51 3.29
N GLY A 87 -24.20 3.12 2.84
CA GLY A 87 -24.18 4.51 2.35
C GLY A 87 -23.69 5.51 3.40
N ALA A 88 -23.99 5.26 4.68
CA ALA A 88 -23.53 6.09 5.79
C ALA A 88 -22.00 6.00 5.99
N GLU A 89 -21.44 4.79 5.97
CA GLU A 89 -19.99 4.59 6.06
C GLU A 89 -19.27 5.24 4.87
N ARG A 90 -19.79 5.06 3.63
CA ARG A 90 -19.22 5.71 2.43
C ARG A 90 -19.24 7.24 2.56
N LYS A 91 -20.34 7.82 3.04
CA LYS A 91 -20.46 9.27 3.24
C LYS A 91 -19.49 9.78 4.31
N ALA A 92 -19.35 9.05 5.42
CA ALA A 92 -18.40 9.41 6.47
C ALA A 92 -16.96 9.43 5.97
N ILE A 93 -16.56 8.42 5.16
CA ILE A 93 -15.25 8.41 4.51
C ILE A 93 -15.09 9.62 3.57
N GLN A 94 -16.09 9.89 2.73
CA GLN A 94 -16.03 11.00 1.77
C GLN A 94 -15.86 12.35 2.47
N SER A 95 -16.65 12.62 3.51
CA SER A 95 -16.52 13.86 4.29
C SER A 95 -15.19 13.98 5.04
N PHE A 96 -14.53 12.87 5.40
CA PHE A 96 -13.20 12.91 5.98
C PHE A 96 -12.12 13.30 4.97
N LEU A 97 -12.30 12.91 3.69
CA LEU A 97 -11.39 13.22 2.59
C LEU A 97 -11.69 14.59 1.93
N GLU A 98 -12.86 15.18 2.16
CA GLU A 98 -13.24 16.49 1.65
C GLU A 98 -12.36 17.63 2.19
N GLY A 99 -12.12 18.65 1.36
CA GLY A 99 -11.34 19.83 1.74
C GLY A 99 -9.82 19.60 1.83
N ALA A 100 -9.32 18.53 1.20
CA ALA A 100 -7.89 18.36 1.00
C ALA A 100 -7.36 19.34 -0.04
N VAL A 101 -6.23 19.98 0.25
CA VAL A 101 -5.69 21.09 -0.56
C VAL A 101 -4.76 20.58 -1.67
N ASP A 102 -4.01 19.53 -1.38
CA ASP A 102 -3.05 18.90 -2.29
C ASP A 102 -2.99 17.37 -2.09
N LEU A 103 -2.18 16.70 -2.90
CA LEU A 103 -2.02 15.24 -2.85
C LEU A 103 -1.45 14.78 -1.49
N ASP A 104 -0.54 15.54 -0.88
CA ASP A 104 0.05 15.18 0.42
C ASP A 104 -1.03 15.17 1.51
N ASP A 105 -1.95 16.14 1.51
CA ASP A 105 -3.08 16.20 2.44
C ASP A 105 -4.08 15.05 2.19
N VAL A 106 -4.42 14.75 0.93
CA VAL A 106 -5.30 13.61 0.58
C VAL A 106 -4.72 12.30 1.10
N LEU A 107 -3.44 12.03 0.84
CA LEU A 107 -2.79 10.79 1.26
C LEU A 107 -2.63 10.75 2.79
N GLY A 108 -2.28 11.87 3.42
CA GLY A 108 -2.20 12.03 4.87
C GLY A 108 -3.50 11.70 5.59
N ARG A 109 -4.63 12.21 5.09
CA ARG A 109 -5.97 11.89 5.61
C ARG A 109 -6.32 10.43 5.39
N THR A 110 -6.02 9.89 4.21
CA THR A 110 -6.30 8.49 3.87
C THR A 110 -5.57 7.53 4.80
N VAL A 111 -4.25 7.70 4.99
CA VAL A 111 -3.44 6.88 5.90
C VAL A 111 -3.97 6.96 7.33
N ARG A 112 -4.29 8.16 7.81
CA ARG A 112 -4.83 8.36 9.16
C ARG A 112 -6.18 7.66 9.33
N LEU A 113 -7.07 7.80 8.36
CA LEU A 113 -8.40 7.18 8.39
C LEU A 113 -8.29 5.65 8.39
N LEU A 114 -7.46 5.08 7.50
CA LEU A 114 -7.22 3.64 7.47
C LEU A 114 -6.70 3.13 8.80
N ALA A 115 -5.65 3.75 9.34
CA ALA A 115 -5.07 3.36 10.63
C ALA A 115 -6.07 3.48 11.80
N GLN A 116 -6.99 4.45 11.77
CA GLN A 116 -8.02 4.61 12.80
C GLN A 116 -9.12 3.55 12.69
N LEU A 117 -9.59 3.25 11.48
CA LEU A 117 -10.66 2.29 11.24
C LEU A 117 -10.21 0.86 11.50
N THR A 118 -9.01 0.49 11.03
CA THR A 118 -8.48 -0.87 11.19
C THR A 118 -7.79 -1.07 12.53
N ARG A 119 -7.39 0.02 13.20
CA ARG A 119 -6.48 0.00 14.36
C ARG A 119 -5.16 -0.70 14.05
N GLN A 120 -4.70 -0.64 12.80
CA GLN A 120 -3.43 -1.21 12.34
C GLN A 120 -2.49 -0.12 11.83
N VAL A 121 -1.30 -0.52 11.38
CA VAL A 121 -0.46 0.33 10.53
C VAL A 121 -1.08 0.41 9.16
N ALA A 122 -1.22 1.63 8.64
CA ALA A 122 -1.63 1.88 7.28
C ALA A 122 -0.44 2.39 6.48
N VAL A 123 -0.27 1.85 5.28
CA VAL A 123 0.72 2.32 4.32
C VAL A 123 0.01 2.66 3.02
N VAL A 124 0.33 3.82 2.46
CA VAL A 124 -0.17 4.23 1.15
C VAL A 124 1.00 4.61 0.27
N GLN A 125 1.05 4.03 -0.93
CA GLN A 125 2.00 4.41 -1.95
C GLN A 125 1.50 5.65 -2.69
N TYR A 126 2.40 6.61 -2.91
CA TYR A 126 2.11 7.73 -3.79
C TYR A 126 1.91 7.22 -5.22
N PRO A 127 0.96 7.80 -5.98
CA PRO A 127 0.80 7.45 -7.38
C PRO A 127 2.12 7.64 -8.14
N THR A 128 2.51 6.63 -8.91
CA THR A 128 3.72 6.69 -9.73
C THR A 128 3.52 7.68 -10.87
N ILE A 129 4.50 8.55 -11.07
CA ILE A 129 4.45 9.57 -12.13
C ILE A 129 4.40 8.92 -13.51
N ALA A 130 5.11 7.81 -13.72
CA ALA A 130 5.14 7.08 -14.99
C ALA A 130 3.74 6.70 -15.53
N ARG A 131 2.75 6.49 -14.65
CA ARG A 131 1.35 6.19 -15.04
C ARG A 131 0.46 7.43 -15.16
N SER A 132 0.92 8.58 -14.70
CA SER A 132 0.18 9.85 -14.74
C SER A 132 0.41 10.57 -16.07
N GLY A 133 -0.58 11.35 -16.50
CA GLY A 133 -0.44 12.30 -17.60
C GLY A 133 0.35 13.53 -17.15
N ILE A 134 1.20 14.07 -18.03
CA ILE A 134 1.82 15.38 -17.83
C ILE A 134 0.75 16.43 -18.09
N ARG A 135 0.29 17.11 -17.05
CA ARG A 135 -0.68 18.20 -17.19
C ARG A 135 0.01 19.45 -17.73
N HIS A 136 1.16 19.79 -17.18
CA HIS A 136 1.88 21.01 -17.51
C HIS A 136 3.34 20.96 -17.06
N VAL A 137 4.22 21.66 -17.76
CA VAL A 137 5.63 21.83 -17.41
C VAL A 137 5.97 23.31 -17.30
N GLU A 138 6.54 23.72 -16.18
CA GLU A 138 7.11 25.06 -16.01
C GLU A 138 8.63 24.99 -15.98
N VAL A 139 9.27 26.03 -16.52
CA VAL A 139 10.71 26.23 -16.45
C VAL A 139 10.96 27.67 -16.03
N PHE A 140 11.65 27.85 -14.91
CA PHE A 140 11.96 29.16 -14.35
C PHE A 140 13.46 29.38 -14.30
N PRO A 141 13.99 30.53 -14.77
CA PRO A 141 15.38 30.88 -14.49
C PRO A 141 15.54 31.20 -12.99
N LEU A 142 16.56 30.59 -12.36
CA LEU A 142 16.98 30.95 -11.00
C LEU A 142 18.23 31.85 -11.02
N SER A 143 19.09 31.66 -12.01
CA SER A 143 20.24 32.50 -12.34
C SER A 143 20.61 32.30 -13.82
N THR A 144 21.65 32.97 -14.31
CA THR A 144 22.15 32.77 -15.68
C THR A 144 22.63 31.34 -15.95
N SER A 145 22.98 30.58 -14.91
CA SER A 145 23.52 29.23 -14.99
C SER A 145 22.69 28.17 -14.26
N ARG A 146 21.46 28.51 -13.84
CA ARG A 146 20.55 27.57 -13.17
C ARG A 146 19.10 27.82 -13.54
N ILE A 147 18.34 26.76 -13.76
CA ILE A 147 16.90 26.80 -13.95
C ILE A 147 16.20 25.84 -12.99
N MET A 148 14.94 26.12 -12.66
CA MET A 148 14.03 25.21 -11.99
C MET A 148 13.08 24.63 -13.03
N LEU A 149 13.05 23.30 -13.15
CA LEU A 149 12.05 22.57 -13.89
C LEU A 149 10.96 22.13 -12.90
N VAL A 150 9.70 22.39 -13.24
CA VAL A 150 8.54 21.91 -12.47
C VAL A 150 7.62 21.12 -13.39
N VAL A 151 7.34 19.86 -13.04
CA VAL A 151 6.42 18.99 -13.78
C VAL A 151 5.17 18.79 -12.95
N ILE A 152 4.02 19.14 -13.51
CA ILE A 152 2.71 18.99 -12.88
C ILE A 152 1.98 17.86 -13.60
N THR A 153 1.54 16.85 -12.86
CA THR A 153 0.76 15.74 -13.40
C THR A 153 -0.76 15.98 -13.32
N ASP A 154 -1.53 15.20 -14.05
CA ASP A 154 -3.00 15.13 -13.93
C ASP A 154 -3.46 14.58 -12.56
N SER A 155 -2.62 13.77 -11.90
CA SER A 155 -2.80 13.30 -10.52
C SER A 155 -2.54 14.39 -9.46
N GLY A 156 -2.12 15.59 -9.86
CA GLY A 156 -1.83 16.71 -8.96
C GLY A 156 -0.48 16.62 -8.27
N ARG A 157 0.38 15.67 -8.65
CA ARG A 157 1.76 15.58 -8.18
C ARG A 157 2.60 16.67 -8.85
N ILE A 158 3.44 17.32 -8.06
CA ILE A 158 4.36 18.36 -8.51
C ILE A 158 5.78 17.85 -8.24
N GLU A 159 6.56 17.68 -9.30
CA GLU A 159 7.99 17.40 -9.20
C GLU A 159 8.80 18.65 -9.54
N GLN A 160 9.88 18.88 -8.80
CA GLN A 160 10.73 20.05 -8.97
C GLN A 160 12.21 19.66 -8.98
N ARG A 161 12.95 20.16 -9.97
CA ARG A 161 14.38 19.90 -10.14
C ARG A 161 15.12 21.17 -10.48
N VAL A 162 16.18 21.45 -9.73
CA VAL A 162 17.14 22.51 -10.09
C VAL A 162 18.16 21.92 -11.05
N ILE A 163 18.27 22.51 -12.23
CA ILE A 163 19.18 22.07 -13.29
C ILE A 163 20.33 23.07 -13.39
N PRO A 164 21.57 22.65 -13.09
CA PRO A 164 22.74 23.45 -13.41
C PRO A 164 22.95 23.48 -14.92
N LEU A 165 23.24 24.66 -15.45
CA LEU A 165 23.49 24.89 -16.87
C LEU A 165 24.97 25.16 -17.10
N ASN A 166 25.51 24.54 -18.15
CA ASN A 166 26.88 24.77 -18.61
C ASN A 166 26.97 25.93 -19.62
N VAL A 167 25.85 26.61 -19.87
CA VAL A 167 25.72 27.74 -20.78
C VAL A 167 24.88 28.81 -20.10
N GLU A 168 25.16 30.07 -20.41
CA GLU A 168 24.27 31.16 -20.01
C GLU A 168 23.01 31.12 -20.86
N VAL A 169 21.86 31.32 -20.22
CA VAL A 169 20.56 31.33 -20.89
C VAL A 169 19.81 32.62 -20.62
N THR A 170 19.09 33.08 -21.64
CA THR A 170 18.18 34.23 -21.51
C THR A 170 16.78 33.77 -21.11
N GLU A 171 15.99 34.68 -20.52
CA GLU A 171 14.59 34.40 -20.20
C GLU A 171 13.77 34.03 -21.45
N GLU A 172 14.11 34.62 -22.60
CA GLU A 172 13.47 34.33 -23.88
C GLU A 172 13.71 32.89 -24.33
N GLN A 173 14.95 32.40 -24.22
CA GLN A 173 15.30 31.01 -24.53
C GLN A 173 14.58 30.02 -23.60
N VAL A 174 14.45 30.36 -22.33
CA VAL A 174 13.72 29.55 -21.35
C VAL A 174 12.22 29.52 -21.67
N ALA A 175 11.62 30.67 -21.99
CA ALA A 175 10.21 30.77 -22.37
C ALA A 175 9.89 30.00 -23.66
N ASP A 176 10.75 30.09 -24.67
CA ASP A 176 10.62 29.36 -25.94
C ASP A 176 10.70 27.84 -25.71
N LEU A 177 11.69 27.37 -24.93
CA LEU A 177 11.78 25.96 -24.58
C LEU A 177 10.55 25.47 -23.79
N ARG A 178 10.07 26.25 -22.81
CA ARG A 178 8.87 25.90 -22.04
C ARG A 178 7.64 25.73 -22.93
N SER A 179 7.44 26.63 -23.89
CA SER A 179 6.33 26.55 -24.85
C SER A 179 6.42 25.27 -25.69
N LYS A 180 7.61 25.00 -26.23
CA LYS A 180 7.87 23.79 -27.04
C LYS A 180 7.72 22.49 -26.26
N LEU A 181 8.13 22.46 -24.98
CA LEU A 181 7.92 21.32 -24.10
C LEU A 181 6.42 21.06 -23.90
N ASN A 182 5.64 22.05 -23.47
CA ASN A 182 4.21 21.85 -23.26
C ASN A 182 3.47 21.44 -24.54
N ALA A 183 3.87 21.96 -25.71
CA ALA A 183 3.30 21.53 -26.99
C ALA A 183 3.67 20.08 -27.35
N ALA A 184 4.87 19.62 -27.00
CA ALA A 184 5.36 18.29 -27.34
C ALA A 184 4.86 17.19 -26.40
N ILE A 185 4.72 17.50 -25.10
CA ILE A 185 4.46 16.50 -24.06
C ILE A 185 3.24 16.77 -23.18
N GLY A 186 2.61 17.94 -23.29
CA GLY A 186 1.38 18.25 -22.55
C GLY A 186 0.26 17.26 -22.91
N GLY A 187 -0.38 16.70 -21.89
CA GLY A 187 -1.45 15.71 -22.01
C GLY A 187 -0.97 14.28 -22.31
N LEU A 188 0.32 14.05 -22.57
CA LEU A 188 0.86 12.71 -22.76
C LEU A 188 1.12 12.01 -21.43
N ARG A 189 1.04 10.68 -21.41
CA ARG A 189 1.58 9.89 -20.30
C ARG A 189 3.09 10.01 -20.29
N LEU A 190 3.67 10.02 -19.09
CA LEU A 190 5.13 10.07 -18.93
C LEU A 190 5.84 8.95 -19.71
N SER A 191 5.29 7.73 -19.74
CA SER A 191 5.85 6.63 -20.55
C SER A 191 6.02 6.97 -22.04
N ASP A 192 5.11 7.77 -22.59
CA ASP A 192 5.06 8.13 -24.02
C ASP A 192 5.86 9.40 -24.30
N ALA A 193 6.04 10.24 -23.27
CA ALA A 193 6.75 11.51 -23.34
C ALA A 193 8.25 11.33 -23.62
N SER A 194 8.88 10.24 -23.17
CA SER A 194 10.33 10.02 -23.34
C SER A 194 10.81 10.13 -24.78
N SER A 195 10.06 9.53 -25.72
CA SER A 195 10.38 9.61 -27.16
C SER A 195 10.26 11.04 -27.70
N ARG A 196 9.20 11.76 -27.29
CA ARG A 196 8.92 13.14 -27.70
C ARG A 196 9.94 14.13 -27.15
N VAL A 197 10.37 13.95 -25.90
CA VAL A 197 11.42 14.77 -25.27
C VAL A 197 12.73 14.60 -26.03
N ALA A 198 13.12 13.36 -26.36
CA ALA A 198 14.33 13.08 -27.12
C ALA A 198 14.28 13.67 -28.54
N ASP A 199 13.12 13.62 -29.20
CA ASP A 199 12.92 14.24 -30.51
C ASP A 199 12.97 15.76 -30.45
N LEU A 200 12.35 16.36 -29.44
CA LEU A 200 12.37 17.81 -29.25
C LEU A 200 13.80 18.32 -29.07
N ALA A 201 14.60 17.65 -28.22
CA ALA A 201 15.99 18.02 -27.97
C ALA A 201 16.86 18.04 -29.25
N ARG A 202 16.52 17.21 -30.25
CA ARG A 202 17.23 17.14 -31.55
C ARG A 202 16.74 18.19 -32.55
N ASN A 203 15.46 18.53 -32.51
CA ASN A 203 14.80 19.34 -33.55
C ASN A 203 14.64 20.83 -33.21
N VAL A 204 15.07 21.25 -32.02
CA VAL A 204 15.07 22.67 -31.65
C VAL A 204 16.16 23.48 -32.40
N PRO A 205 15.97 24.81 -32.57
CA PRO A 205 16.99 25.71 -33.08
C PRO A 205 18.33 25.56 -32.34
N SER A 206 19.44 25.81 -33.03
CA SER A 206 20.79 25.68 -32.47
C SER A 206 21.02 26.52 -31.23
N GLU A 207 20.36 27.67 -31.12
CA GLU A 207 20.48 28.60 -30.00
C GLU A 207 19.97 28.01 -28.67
N ILE A 208 18.90 27.20 -28.71
CA ILE A 208 18.31 26.61 -27.50
C ILE A 208 18.65 25.12 -27.32
N ARG A 209 19.40 24.54 -28.27
CA ARG A 209 19.75 23.11 -28.25
C ARG A 209 20.51 22.66 -26.99
N PRO A 210 21.51 23.40 -26.46
CA PRO A 210 22.18 23.02 -25.23
C PRO A 210 21.24 23.00 -24.03
N LEU A 211 20.38 24.02 -23.92
CA LEU A 211 19.36 24.12 -22.87
C LEU A 211 18.34 22.97 -22.98
N ALA A 212 17.85 22.71 -24.20
CA ALA A 212 16.92 21.62 -24.46
C ALA A 212 17.53 20.25 -24.14
N ALA A 213 18.82 20.03 -24.43
CA ALA A 213 19.51 18.79 -24.09
C ALA A 213 19.64 18.60 -22.57
N CYS A 214 20.00 19.65 -21.82
CA CYS A 214 20.05 19.61 -20.35
C CYS A 214 18.67 19.29 -19.75
N VAL A 215 17.62 20.01 -20.18
CA VAL A 215 16.25 19.79 -19.68
C VAL A 215 15.73 18.41 -20.09
N ALA A 216 16.01 17.97 -21.31
CA ALA A 216 15.63 16.65 -21.79
C ALA A 216 16.32 15.53 -21.00
N SER A 217 17.61 15.65 -20.68
CA SER A 217 18.32 14.67 -19.85
C SER A 217 17.67 14.54 -18.49
N VAL A 218 17.42 15.66 -17.80
CA VAL A 218 16.80 15.66 -16.47
C VAL A 218 15.35 15.17 -16.51
N LEU A 219 14.59 15.55 -17.53
CA LEU A 219 13.24 15.02 -17.75
C LEU A 219 13.29 13.50 -17.97
N LEU A 220 14.18 13.02 -18.83
CA LEU A 220 14.34 11.58 -19.10
C LEU A 220 14.79 10.80 -17.85
N GLU A 221 15.68 11.37 -17.04
CA GLU A 221 16.04 10.81 -15.74
C GLU A 221 14.82 10.76 -14.82
N THR A 222 14.00 11.82 -14.76
CA THR A 222 12.75 11.85 -13.96
C THR A 222 11.69 10.87 -14.51
N LEU A 223 11.73 10.60 -15.82
CA LEU A 223 10.84 9.66 -16.52
C LEU A 223 11.27 8.20 -16.32
N VAL A 224 12.57 7.95 -16.15
CA VAL A 224 13.19 6.62 -16.06
C VAL A 224 13.51 6.22 -14.64
N GLU A 225 13.65 7.18 -13.70
CA GLU A 225 13.78 6.89 -12.27
C GLU A 225 12.66 5.92 -11.89
N GLN A 226 13.12 4.69 -11.58
CA GLN A 226 12.34 3.58 -11.06
C GLN A 226 11.46 4.09 -9.91
N PRO A 227 10.35 3.40 -9.58
CA PRO A 227 9.49 3.83 -8.50
C PRO A 227 10.25 3.73 -7.18
N ASP A 228 11.01 4.76 -6.83
CA ASP A 228 11.11 5.26 -5.47
C ASP A 228 9.71 5.78 -5.16
N GLY A 229 8.77 4.83 -5.09
CA GLY A 229 7.39 5.06 -4.76
C GLY A 229 7.45 5.60 -3.35
N ARG A 230 7.37 6.92 -3.23
CA ARG A 230 7.23 7.55 -1.94
C ARG A 230 6.06 6.84 -1.25
N ILE A 231 6.26 6.41 -0.02
CA ILE A 231 5.22 5.81 0.78
C ILE A 231 4.91 6.75 1.93
N MET A 232 3.67 6.72 2.38
CA MET A 232 3.25 7.34 3.61
C MET A 232 2.79 6.27 4.57
N VAL A 233 3.36 6.28 5.77
CA VAL A 233 3.06 5.33 6.83
C VAL A 233 2.39 6.06 7.99
N GLY A 234 1.38 5.45 8.59
CA GLY A 234 0.74 5.97 9.78
C GLY A 234 0.15 4.86 10.64
N GLY A 235 -0.10 5.17 11.92
CA GLY A 235 -0.62 4.18 12.86
C GLY A 235 0.43 3.22 13.42
N THR A 236 1.73 3.51 13.30
CA THR A 236 2.81 2.69 13.90
C THR A 236 2.64 2.50 15.40
N ALA A 237 2.09 3.49 16.11
CA ALA A 237 1.72 3.40 17.53
C ALA A 237 0.61 2.38 17.83
N ASN A 238 -0.12 1.87 16.82
CA ASN A 238 -1.07 0.78 17.04
C ASN A 238 -0.36 -0.55 17.28
N LEU A 239 0.84 -0.75 16.72
CA LEU A 239 1.64 -1.96 16.93
C LEU A 239 2.09 -2.15 18.39
N THR A 240 2.13 -1.06 19.17
CA THR A 240 2.56 -1.13 20.57
C THR A 240 1.44 -1.49 21.53
N ARG A 241 0.19 -1.59 21.07
CA ARG A 241 -0.95 -1.95 21.93
C ARG A 241 -0.93 -3.41 22.37
N ASP A 242 -0.42 -4.30 21.53
CA ASP A 242 -0.44 -5.75 21.73
C ASP A 242 0.90 -6.30 22.26
N LEU A 243 1.72 -5.43 22.86
CA LEU A 243 3.05 -5.76 23.40
C LEU A 243 3.06 -6.83 24.50
N HIS A 244 1.91 -7.15 25.10
CA HIS A 244 1.84 -8.17 26.17
C HIS A 244 2.07 -9.59 25.65
N ASP A 245 1.76 -9.88 24.38
CA ASP A 245 1.77 -11.27 23.87
C ASP A 245 2.93 -11.55 22.91
N PHE A 246 3.48 -10.52 22.26
CA PHE A 246 4.54 -10.68 21.26
C PHE A 246 5.67 -9.63 21.33
N PRO A 247 6.43 -9.56 22.45
CA PRO A 247 7.49 -8.56 22.60
C PRO A 247 8.67 -8.76 21.62
N MET A 248 8.87 -9.97 21.08
CA MET A 248 10.00 -10.32 20.20
C MET A 248 9.72 -10.10 18.70
N SER A 249 8.48 -9.83 18.29
CA SER A 249 8.11 -9.67 16.87
C SER A 249 8.03 -8.20 16.41
N LEU A 250 7.90 -7.24 17.33
CA LEU A 250 7.68 -5.84 16.97
C LEU A 250 8.87 -5.23 16.22
N ARG A 251 10.09 -5.50 16.68
CA ARG A 251 11.30 -4.92 16.10
C ARG A 251 11.49 -5.31 14.63
N PRO A 252 11.42 -6.61 14.25
CA PRO A 252 11.47 -7.01 12.84
C PRO A 252 10.39 -6.38 11.95
N ILE A 253 9.18 -6.15 12.49
CA ILE A 253 8.10 -5.47 11.75
C ILE A 253 8.45 -3.99 11.52
N LEU A 254 8.95 -3.29 12.54
CA LEU A 254 9.36 -1.90 12.42
C LEU A 254 10.54 -1.73 11.46
N GLU A 255 11.54 -2.62 11.53
CA GLU A 255 12.67 -2.65 10.60
C GLU A 255 12.16 -2.87 9.15
N ALA A 256 11.23 -3.81 8.94
CA ALA A 256 10.61 -4.03 7.63
C ALA A 256 9.79 -2.84 7.11
N LEU A 257 9.18 -2.05 8.00
CA LEU A 257 8.47 -0.81 7.63
C LEU A 257 9.41 0.34 7.26
N GLU A 258 10.63 0.36 7.82
CA GLU A 258 11.69 1.30 7.43
C GLU A 258 12.31 0.93 6.07
N GLU A 259 12.28 -0.37 5.71
CA GLU A 259 12.73 -0.85 4.40
C GLU A 259 11.69 -0.58 3.29
N GLN A 260 11.75 0.61 2.69
CA GLN A 260 10.81 1.06 1.65
C GLN A 260 10.65 0.07 0.47
N VAL A 261 11.72 -0.62 0.08
CA VAL A 261 11.68 -1.62 -1.01
C VAL A 261 10.79 -2.81 -0.66
N VAL A 262 10.79 -3.24 0.61
CA VAL A 262 9.94 -4.33 1.10
C VAL A 262 8.48 -3.94 0.96
N ILE A 263 8.13 -2.75 1.42
CA ILE A 263 6.76 -2.23 1.36
C ILE A 263 6.28 -2.05 -0.09
N LEU A 264 7.13 -1.53 -0.97
CA LEU A 264 6.77 -1.36 -2.38
C LEU A 264 6.48 -2.68 -3.09
N ARG A 265 7.21 -3.76 -2.75
CA ARG A 265 6.91 -5.10 -3.28
C ARG A 265 5.55 -5.63 -2.81
N LEU A 266 5.19 -5.38 -1.55
CA LEU A 266 3.88 -5.80 -1.01
C LEU A 266 2.70 -5.11 -1.71
N ILE A 267 2.88 -3.85 -2.11
CA ILE A 267 1.84 -3.05 -2.80
C ILE A 267 1.84 -3.29 -4.32
N GLY A 268 3.03 -3.47 -4.92
CA GLY A 268 3.20 -3.57 -6.37
C GLY A 268 2.70 -4.87 -7.01
N GLU A 269 2.42 -5.91 -6.22
CA GLU A 269 1.94 -7.21 -6.70
C GLU A 269 0.42 -7.25 -6.97
N VAL A 270 -0.31 -6.14 -6.77
CA VAL A 270 -1.77 -6.15 -6.70
C VAL A 270 -2.42 -5.35 -7.87
N ASP A 271 -3.43 -5.96 -8.51
CA ASP A 271 -4.36 -5.24 -9.38
C ASP A 271 -5.23 -4.31 -8.51
N PRO A 272 -5.34 -2.99 -8.80
CA PRO A 272 -6.14 -2.06 -8.00
C PRO A 272 -7.57 -2.48 -7.68
N SER A 273 -8.16 -3.44 -8.41
CA SER A 273 -9.51 -3.95 -8.17
C SER A 273 -9.60 -5.14 -7.21
N THR A 274 -8.48 -5.71 -6.75
CA THR A 274 -8.47 -6.95 -5.97
C THR A 274 -7.81 -6.72 -4.63
N VAL A 275 -8.44 -7.17 -3.54
CA VAL A 275 -7.84 -7.18 -2.21
C VAL A 275 -7.08 -8.49 -2.02
N LEU A 276 -5.80 -8.41 -1.71
CA LEU A 276 -4.95 -9.55 -1.37
C LEU A 276 -4.71 -9.58 0.15
N VAL A 277 -4.79 -10.77 0.73
CA VAL A 277 -4.44 -11.00 2.14
C VAL A 277 -3.30 -12.00 2.15
N ARG A 278 -2.21 -11.69 2.87
CA ARG A 278 -1.09 -12.60 3.16
C ARG A 278 -0.97 -12.77 4.66
N ILE A 279 -0.72 -13.98 5.14
CA ILE A 279 -0.79 -14.33 6.55
C ILE A 279 0.50 -15.02 6.95
N GLY A 280 1.17 -14.48 7.96
CA GLY A 280 2.31 -15.10 8.61
C GLY A 280 3.40 -15.54 7.63
N GLU A 281 3.64 -16.85 7.52
CA GLU A 281 4.66 -17.46 6.66
C GLU A 281 4.48 -17.22 5.15
N GLU A 282 3.32 -16.74 4.71
CA GLU A 282 3.08 -16.38 3.31
C GLU A 282 3.74 -15.03 2.91
N ASN A 283 4.18 -14.26 3.90
CA ASN A 283 4.95 -13.05 3.68
C ASN A 283 6.38 -13.42 3.28
N GLN A 284 6.83 -12.94 2.11
CA GLN A 284 8.19 -13.21 1.61
C GLN A 284 9.28 -12.64 2.53
N HIS A 285 8.98 -11.57 3.26
CA HIS A 285 9.93 -10.90 4.13
C HIS A 285 9.88 -11.50 5.55
N ALA A 286 11.03 -11.97 6.06
CA ALA A 286 11.12 -12.63 7.35
C ALA A 286 10.63 -11.74 8.52
N GLY A 287 10.82 -10.42 8.43
CA GLY A 287 10.32 -9.48 9.45
C GLY A 287 8.80 -9.38 9.55
N LEU A 288 8.06 -9.90 8.56
CA LEU A 288 6.60 -9.88 8.51
C LEU A 288 5.97 -11.26 8.72
N SER A 289 6.76 -12.29 9.07
CA SER A 289 6.28 -13.66 9.29
C SER A 289 5.30 -13.80 10.47
N SER A 290 5.18 -12.78 11.30
CA SER A 290 4.24 -12.71 12.44
C SER A 290 3.09 -11.74 12.20
N ALA A 291 2.96 -11.20 10.99
CA ALA A 291 1.95 -10.23 10.62
C ALA A 291 1.03 -10.76 9.51
N ALA A 292 -0.16 -10.18 9.43
CA ALA A 292 -1.00 -10.27 8.25
C ALA A 292 -0.88 -8.97 7.46
N VAL A 293 -0.68 -9.08 6.15
CA VAL A 293 -0.62 -7.94 5.22
C VAL A 293 -1.85 -7.96 4.34
N VAL A 294 -2.54 -6.83 4.26
CA VAL A 294 -3.69 -6.62 3.37
C VAL A 294 -3.30 -5.53 2.37
N SER A 295 -3.28 -5.86 1.08
CA SER A 295 -2.90 -4.94 -0.01
C SER A 295 -3.88 -4.94 -1.17
#